data_AF-A0A345E2I3-F1
#
_entry.id   AF-A0A345E2I3-F1
#
_cell.length_a   1.000
_cell.length_b   1.000
_cell.length_c   1.000
_cell.angle_alpha   90.00
_cell.angle_beta   90.00
_cell.angle_gamma   90.00
#
_symmetry.space_group_name_H-M   'P 1'
#
loop_
_entity.id
_entity.type
_entity.pdbx_description
1 polymer ?
#
loop_
_entity_poly.entity_id
_entity_poly.type
_entity_poly.pdbx_seq_one_letter_code
_entity_poly.pdbx_strand_id
1 'polypeptide(L)'
;MSDGSTHPWSVTTGDLRRRMRRELDRDADGVVVTVADVDGAAYRRPGAKMLVDADGAPVGAVTAGCLEDPITESSMDVLDAGAPRRETFDLTADDDAWGLGLGCNGVVDVLLEPLDRSWDAPLDELGTGSPVTVLTVVDSTTPEVPVGARSYVADDGRPRGVADRDPVPTGVVDGADATVSAVHGREKATTVDVEHERGTVSLLVEGLEPVPKLLLVGSQPDVHPVGRVGSNAGFEVTVHSTRGARGPEDFPSAERVETGRPSTVAGSVAVPEYTYAVVMTHNLVDDRLAVETLLSETAVPYVGVMGPRERFERLRAESDTITDEALDRVATPVGLDLGGGEPAEIALSVVSEALAVSNDREGARLKRREGPIHARLETQ
;
A
#
# COMPACT_ATOMS: atom_id res chain seq x y z
N MET A 1 -21.32 14.87 -7.83
CA MET A 1 -20.13 15.32 -8.58
C MET A 1 -19.59 14.07 -9.24
N SER A 2 -19.56 14.01 -10.59
CA SER A 2 -19.03 12.83 -11.27
C SER A 2 -17.57 12.66 -10.86
N ASP A 3 -17.27 11.56 -10.18
CA ASP A 3 -15.91 11.09 -9.95
C ASP A 3 -15.27 11.05 -11.33
N GLY A 4 -14.35 11.98 -11.61
CA GLY A 4 -13.73 12.09 -12.93
C GLY A 4 -12.99 10.79 -13.15
N SER A 5 -13.47 9.96 -14.08
CA SER A 5 -13.03 8.58 -14.31
C SER A 5 -11.52 8.45 -14.14
N THR A 6 -11.08 8.05 -12.95
CA THR A 6 -9.68 7.77 -12.67
C THR A 6 -9.34 6.56 -13.51
N HIS A 7 -8.34 6.72 -14.39
CA HIS A 7 -7.92 5.61 -15.23
C HIS A 7 -7.54 4.44 -14.32
N PRO A 8 -7.97 3.19 -14.57
CA PRO A 8 -7.76 2.07 -13.63
C PRO A 8 -6.30 1.88 -13.21
N TRP A 9 -5.38 2.27 -14.10
CA TRP A 9 -3.92 2.24 -13.91
C TRP A 9 -3.31 3.35 -13.06
N SER A 10 -4.12 4.34 -12.68
CA SER A 10 -3.72 5.42 -11.77
C SER A 10 -4.16 5.17 -10.33
N VAL A 11 -4.92 4.09 -10.09
CA VAL A 11 -5.45 3.73 -8.78
C VAL A 11 -4.33 3.12 -7.93
N THR A 12 -4.08 3.72 -6.78
CA THR A 12 -3.14 3.18 -5.79
C THR A 12 -3.83 2.19 -4.87
N THR A 13 -3.07 1.41 -4.10
CA THR A 13 -3.64 0.50 -3.09
C THR A 13 -4.50 1.25 -2.08
N GLY A 14 -4.09 2.47 -1.68
CA GLY A 14 -4.88 3.33 -0.81
C GLY A 14 -6.20 3.77 -1.44
N ASP A 15 -6.20 4.12 -2.73
CA ASP A 15 -7.43 4.47 -3.45
C ASP A 15 -8.40 3.31 -3.56
N LEU A 16 -7.88 2.11 -3.84
CA LEU A 16 -8.69 0.89 -3.90
C LEU A 16 -9.34 0.58 -2.56
N ARG A 17 -8.60 0.61 -1.46
CA ARG A 17 -9.13 0.37 -0.10
C ARG A 17 -10.17 1.42 0.29
N ARG A 18 -9.94 2.71 -0.03
CA ARG A 18 -10.94 3.77 0.16
C ARG A 18 -12.18 3.56 -0.69
N ARG A 19 -12.01 3.04 -1.92
CA ARG A 19 -13.15 2.69 -2.78
C ARG A 19 -13.96 1.54 -2.19
N MET A 20 -13.30 0.45 -1.78
CA MET A 20 -13.96 -0.68 -1.11
C MET A 20 -14.76 -0.21 0.11
N ARG A 21 -14.16 0.59 1.01
CA ARG A 21 -14.87 1.14 2.17
C ARG A 21 -16.10 1.94 1.77
N ARG A 22 -15.97 2.82 0.78
CA ARG A 22 -17.06 3.67 0.30
C ARG A 22 -18.22 2.87 -0.30
N GLU A 23 -17.94 1.77 -1.00
CA GLU A 23 -19.00 0.89 -1.51
C GLU A 23 -19.66 0.10 -0.38
N LEU A 24 -18.88 -0.42 0.58
CA LEU A 24 -19.41 -1.06 1.79
C LEU A 24 -20.32 -0.12 2.59
N ASP A 25 -19.91 1.13 2.82
CA ASP A 25 -20.71 2.14 3.54
C ASP A 25 -22.04 2.47 2.84
N ARG A 26 -22.13 2.19 1.54
CA ARG A 26 -23.34 2.40 0.72
C ARG A 26 -24.16 1.14 0.52
N ASP A 27 -23.72 0.01 1.06
CA ASP A 27 -24.25 -1.32 0.76
C ASP A 27 -24.34 -1.55 -0.76
N ALA A 28 -23.31 -1.11 -1.49
CA ALA A 28 -23.23 -1.25 -2.93
C ALA A 28 -22.56 -2.58 -3.30
N ASP A 29 -23.15 -3.25 -4.28
CA ASP A 29 -22.66 -4.52 -4.80
C ASP A 29 -21.37 -4.35 -5.62
N GLY A 30 -20.49 -5.34 -5.55
CA GLY A 30 -19.26 -5.40 -6.34
C GLY A 30 -18.48 -6.67 -6.08
N VAL A 31 -17.40 -6.87 -6.83
CA VAL A 31 -16.51 -8.03 -6.71
C VAL A 31 -15.07 -7.57 -6.53
N VAL A 32 -14.43 -8.07 -5.47
CA VAL A 32 -13.00 -7.94 -5.27
C VAL A 32 -12.31 -9.09 -5.99
N VAL A 33 -11.42 -8.75 -6.91
CA VAL A 33 -10.56 -9.69 -7.61
C VAL A 33 -9.17 -9.59 -7.01
N THR A 34 -8.63 -10.69 -6.51
CA THR A 34 -7.29 -10.78 -5.93
C THR A 34 -6.46 -11.79 -6.70
N VAL A 35 -5.24 -11.43 -7.12
CA VAL A 35 -4.28 -12.42 -7.62
C VAL A 35 -3.90 -13.34 -6.46
N ALA A 36 -4.29 -14.61 -6.53
CA ALA A 36 -4.07 -15.59 -5.49
C ALA A 36 -2.70 -16.28 -5.66
N ASP A 37 -2.36 -16.66 -6.89
CA ASP A 37 -1.08 -17.29 -7.21
C ASP A 37 -0.62 -16.98 -8.63
N VAL A 38 0.69 -17.13 -8.86
CA VAL A 38 1.30 -16.95 -10.18
C VAL A 38 2.38 -17.99 -10.40
N ASP A 39 2.20 -18.83 -11.42
CA ASP A 39 3.27 -19.65 -11.98
C ASP A 39 3.90 -18.94 -13.20
N GLY A 40 5.23 -18.93 -13.27
CA GLY A 40 5.96 -18.23 -14.33
C GLY A 40 5.98 -16.70 -14.17
N ALA A 41 5.66 -16.00 -15.26
CA ALA A 41 5.76 -14.53 -15.36
C ALA A 41 4.38 -13.87 -15.50
N ALA A 42 4.04 -13.01 -14.54
CA ALA A 42 2.86 -12.17 -14.60
C ALA A 42 3.21 -10.70 -14.30
N TYR A 43 2.32 -9.80 -14.73
CA TYR A 43 2.49 -8.36 -14.55
C TYR A 43 2.36 -7.94 -13.08
N ARG A 44 1.36 -8.47 -12.37
CA ARG A 44 1.15 -8.26 -10.93
C ARG A 44 1.43 -9.56 -10.17
N ARG A 45 1.69 -9.41 -8.87
CA ARG A 45 2.04 -10.50 -7.95
C ARG A 45 0.81 -10.91 -7.13
N PRO A 46 0.87 -12.06 -6.43
CA PRO A 46 -0.10 -12.40 -5.42
C PRO A 46 -0.37 -11.22 -4.47
N GLY A 47 -1.65 -11.04 -4.12
CA GLY A 47 -2.16 -9.93 -3.30
C GLY A 47 -2.49 -8.66 -4.09
N ALA A 48 -2.17 -8.57 -5.38
CA ALA A 48 -2.66 -7.47 -6.21
C ALA A 48 -4.19 -7.57 -6.36
N LYS A 49 -4.87 -6.44 -6.19
CA LYS A 49 -6.33 -6.38 -6.19
C LYS A 49 -6.90 -5.42 -7.23
N MET A 50 -8.11 -5.73 -7.66
CA MET A 50 -9.00 -4.88 -8.46
C MET A 50 -10.41 -5.00 -7.88
N LEU A 51 -11.20 -3.94 -8.00
CA LEU A 51 -12.63 -3.95 -7.67
C LEU A 51 -13.42 -3.80 -8.97
N VAL A 52 -14.40 -4.66 -9.20
CA VAL A 52 -15.40 -4.51 -10.27
C VAL A 52 -16.70 -4.11 -9.59
N ASP A 53 -17.25 -2.94 -9.96
CA ASP A 53 -18.54 -2.52 -9.41
C ASP A 53 -19.72 -3.28 -10.07
N ALA A 54 -20.94 -3.07 -9.55
CA ALA A 54 -22.15 -3.72 -10.06
C ALA A 54 -22.48 -3.41 -11.54
N ASP A 55 -21.92 -2.32 -12.09
CA ASP A 55 -22.09 -1.95 -13.50
C ASP A 55 -20.99 -2.58 -14.39
N GLY A 56 -20.07 -3.35 -13.80
CA GLY A 56 -18.94 -3.96 -14.49
C GLY A 56 -17.77 -3.02 -14.75
N ALA A 57 -17.71 -1.86 -14.09
CA ALA A 57 -16.58 -0.95 -14.25
C ALA A 57 -15.42 -1.35 -13.31
N PRO A 58 -14.22 -1.60 -13.85
CA PRO A 58 -13.06 -1.97 -13.03
C PRO A 58 -12.38 -0.73 -12.41
N VAL A 59 -11.93 -0.89 -11.17
CA VAL A 59 -11.12 0.06 -10.40
C VAL A 59 -9.84 -0.67 -9.95
N GLY A 60 -8.68 -0.19 -10.40
CA GLY A 60 -7.41 -0.90 -10.24
C GLY A 60 -7.13 -1.85 -11.39
N ALA A 61 -6.03 -2.61 -11.28
CA ALA A 61 -5.63 -3.58 -12.30
C ALA A 61 -4.85 -4.75 -11.68
N VAL A 62 -5.20 -5.96 -12.12
CA VAL A 62 -4.49 -7.21 -11.79
C VAL A 62 -3.61 -7.71 -12.94
N THR A 63 -3.85 -7.23 -14.16
CA THR A 63 -3.13 -7.62 -15.38
C THR A 63 -2.69 -6.42 -16.21
N ALA A 64 -2.14 -6.68 -17.41
CA ALA A 64 -1.61 -5.68 -18.31
C ALA A 64 -2.55 -5.25 -19.45
N GLY A 65 -3.87 -5.37 -19.27
CA GLY A 65 -4.86 -5.15 -20.33
C GLY A 65 -5.34 -6.45 -21.00
N CYS A 66 -4.74 -7.60 -20.69
CA CYS A 66 -5.01 -8.87 -21.37
C CYS A 66 -6.12 -9.72 -20.78
N LEU A 67 -6.45 -9.56 -19.50
CA LEU A 67 -7.44 -10.39 -18.79
C LEU A 67 -8.59 -9.56 -18.19
N GLU A 68 -8.65 -8.26 -18.47
CA GLU A 68 -9.63 -7.36 -17.88
C GLU A 68 -11.07 -7.72 -18.28
N ASP A 69 -11.31 -7.97 -19.56
CA ASP A 69 -12.63 -8.35 -20.07
C ASP A 69 -13.14 -9.69 -19.49
N PRO A 70 -12.40 -10.82 -19.56
CA PRO A 70 -12.87 -12.07 -18.96
C PRO A 70 -12.99 -11.99 -17.44
N ILE A 71 -12.08 -11.30 -16.76
CA ILE A 71 -12.20 -11.12 -15.31
C ILE A 71 -13.47 -10.34 -14.99
N THR A 72 -13.82 -9.33 -15.79
CA THR A 72 -15.07 -8.57 -15.59
C THR A 72 -16.30 -9.44 -15.82
N GLU A 73 -16.31 -10.26 -16.87
CA GLU A 73 -17.38 -11.23 -17.13
C GLU A 73 -17.54 -12.23 -15.98
N SER A 74 -16.43 -12.86 -15.56
CA SER A 74 -16.38 -13.77 -14.40
C SER A 74 -16.77 -13.07 -13.09
N SER A 75 -16.50 -11.77 -12.97
CA SER A 75 -16.94 -10.97 -11.82
C SER A 75 -18.46 -10.81 -11.79
N MET A 76 -19.10 -10.60 -12.94
CA MET A 76 -20.57 -10.52 -13.00
C MET A 76 -21.22 -11.85 -12.61
N ASP A 77 -20.67 -12.99 -13.05
CA ASP A 77 -21.15 -14.31 -12.65
C ASP A 77 -21.05 -14.54 -11.13
N VAL A 78 -19.94 -14.10 -10.51
CA VAL A 78 -19.72 -14.21 -9.07
C VAL A 78 -20.67 -13.30 -8.29
N LEU A 79 -20.96 -12.11 -8.83
CA LEU A 79 -21.93 -11.19 -8.25
C LEU A 79 -23.34 -11.80 -8.25
N ASP A 80 -23.76 -12.38 -9.37
CA ASP A 80 -25.06 -13.06 -9.51
C ASP A 80 -25.16 -14.31 -8.62
N ALA A 81 -24.07 -15.08 -8.49
CA ALA A 81 -24.02 -16.27 -7.65
C ALA A 81 -23.94 -15.96 -6.15
N GLY A 82 -23.40 -14.80 -5.78
CA GLY A 82 -23.15 -14.40 -4.39
C GLY A 82 -22.14 -15.27 -3.66
N ALA A 83 -21.25 -15.97 -4.38
CA ALA A 83 -20.31 -16.94 -3.80
C ALA A 83 -18.88 -16.77 -4.38
N PRO A 84 -17.84 -16.80 -3.52
CA PRO A 84 -16.45 -16.72 -3.96
C PRO A 84 -16.03 -17.84 -4.92
N ARG A 85 -15.17 -17.51 -5.88
CA ARG A 85 -14.67 -18.44 -6.91
C ARG A 85 -13.19 -18.20 -7.20
N ARG A 86 -12.40 -19.27 -7.28
CA ARG A 86 -11.05 -19.23 -7.86
C ARG A 86 -11.13 -19.54 -9.36
N GLU A 87 -10.34 -18.82 -10.15
CA GLU A 87 -10.26 -19.00 -11.59
C GLU A 87 -8.81 -18.92 -12.06
N THR A 88 -8.44 -19.82 -12.98
CA THR A 88 -7.08 -19.96 -13.50
C THR A 88 -7.03 -19.49 -14.95
N PHE A 89 -6.13 -18.55 -15.23
CA PHE A 89 -5.85 -18.05 -16.58
C PHE A 89 -4.46 -18.49 -17.04
N ASP A 90 -4.40 -19.37 -18.02
CA ASP A 90 -3.15 -19.84 -18.62
C ASP A 90 -2.79 -18.98 -19.85
N LEU A 91 -1.78 -18.11 -19.69
CA LEU A 91 -1.27 -17.26 -20.77
C LEU A 91 -0.14 -17.94 -21.57
N THR A 92 0.21 -19.18 -21.24
CA THR A 92 1.27 -19.95 -21.92
C THR A 92 0.75 -20.75 -23.12
N ALA A 93 -0.56 -21.00 -23.17
CA ALA A 93 -1.17 -21.76 -24.24
C ALA A 93 -1.18 -20.95 -25.56
N ASP A 94 -0.68 -21.58 -26.64
CA ASP A 94 -0.74 -21.09 -28.04
C ASP A 94 -2.18 -21.04 -28.62
N ASP A 95 -3.21 -21.14 -27.77
CA ASP A 95 -4.60 -21.12 -28.21
C ASP A 95 -5.07 -19.68 -28.49
N ASP A 96 -5.78 -19.51 -29.60
CA ASP A 96 -6.28 -18.25 -30.16
C ASP A 96 -7.19 -17.42 -29.22
N ALA A 97 -7.49 -17.92 -28.00
CA ALA A 97 -8.33 -17.27 -27.00
C ALA A 97 -7.60 -16.23 -26.14
N TRP A 98 -6.32 -16.44 -25.80
CA TRP A 98 -5.57 -15.57 -24.88
C TRP A 98 -4.12 -15.29 -25.34
N GLY A 99 -3.65 -15.99 -26.37
CA GLY A 99 -2.30 -15.91 -26.94
C GLY A 99 -2.00 -14.63 -27.75
N LEU A 100 -2.27 -13.44 -27.19
CA LEU A 100 -2.01 -12.16 -27.85
C LEU A 100 -0.52 -11.78 -27.97
N GLY A 101 0.42 -12.69 -27.67
CA GLY A 101 1.86 -12.45 -27.85
C GLY A 101 2.41 -11.32 -26.97
N LEU A 102 1.74 -10.99 -25.85
CA LEU A 102 2.09 -9.91 -24.93
C LEU A 102 3.10 -10.33 -23.85
N GLY A 103 4.09 -11.18 -24.19
CA GLY A 103 5.31 -11.43 -23.41
C GLY A 103 5.19 -11.98 -21.97
N CYS A 104 4.00 -12.08 -21.39
CA CYS A 104 3.75 -12.67 -20.07
C CYS A 104 3.38 -14.14 -20.25
N ASN A 105 4.38 -15.03 -20.25
CA ASN A 105 4.20 -16.48 -20.35
C ASN A 105 4.04 -17.07 -18.93
N GLY A 106 2.92 -16.81 -18.29
CA GLY A 106 2.62 -17.33 -16.95
C GLY A 106 1.18 -17.79 -16.79
N VAL A 107 0.94 -18.56 -15.74
CA VAL A 107 -0.39 -18.96 -15.30
C VAL A 107 -0.75 -18.10 -14.10
N VAL A 108 -1.92 -17.46 -14.12
CA VAL A 108 -2.39 -16.56 -13.07
C VAL A 108 -3.66 -17.13 -12.47
N ASP A 109 -3.64 -17.36 -11.17
CA ASP A 109 -4.82 -17.68 -10.39
C ASP A 109 -5.38 -16.41 -9.76
N VAL A 110 -6.67 -16.17 -9.96
CA VAL A 110 -7.39 -15.08 -9.30
C VAL A 110 -8.50 -15.64 -8.43
N LEU A 111 -8.67 -15.03 -7.26
CA LEU A 111 -9.80 -15.21 -6.39
C LEU A 111 -10.78 -14.06 -6.63
N LEU A 112 -12.00 -14.37 -7.06
CA LEU A 112 -13.11 -13.45 -7.24
C LEU A 112 -14.08 -13.61 -6.06
N GLU A 113 -14.42 -12.51 -5.41
CA GLU A 113 -15.24 -12.55 -4.20
C GLU A 113 -16.22 -11.37 -4.17
N PRO A 114 -17.49 -11.60 -3.79
CA PRO A 114 -18.39 -10.49 -3.49
C PRO A 114 -17.76 -9.54 -2.46
N LEU A 115 -17.87 -8.23 -2.70
CA LEU A 115 -17.51 -7.22 -1.73
C LEU A 115 -18.54 -7.24 -0.59
N ASP A 116 -18.10 -7.68 0.58
CA ASP A 116 -18.96 -7.87 1.75
C ASP A 116 -18.29 -7.32 3.03
N ARG A 117 -19.01 -7.39 4.16
CA ARG A 117 -18.54 -6.83 5.44
C ARG A 117 -17.37 -7.61 6.04
N SER A 118 -16.89 -8.68 5.40
CA SER A 118 -15.69 -9.39 5.83
C SER A 118 -14.43 -8.53 5.78
N TRP A 119 -14.44 -7.45 4.98
CA TRP A 119 -13.36 -6.48 4.88
C TRP A 119 -13.40 -5.38 5.94
N ASP A 120 -14.51 -5.19 6.67
CA ASP A 120 -14.64 -4.06 7.59
C ASP A 120 -13.58 -4.09 8.69
N ALA A 121 -13.43 -5.22 9.39
CA ALA A 121 -12.45 -5.35 10.46
C ALA A 121 -10.99 -5.19 9.97
N PRO A 122 -10.52 -5.86 8.91
CA PRO A 122 -9.19 -5.61 8.36
C PRO A 122 -8.95 -4.14 7.94
N LEU A 123 -9.93 -3.51 7.30
CA LEU A 123 -9.81 -2.11 6.88
C LEU A 123 -9.85 -1.14 8.08
N ASP A 124 -10.53 -1.50 9.18
CA ASP A 124 -10.58 -0.70 10.41
C ASP A 124 -9.21 -0.71 11.10
N GLU A 125 -8.59 -1.88 11.26
CA GLU A 125 -7.24 -2.03 11.83
C GLU A 125 -6.24 -1.15 11.06
N LEU A 126 -6.24 -1.26 9.72
CA LEU A 126 -5.41 -0.43 8.83
C LEU A 126 -5.70 1.06 8.99
N GLY A 127 -6.97 1.44 9.14
CA GLY A 127 -7.39 2.83 9.36
C GLY A 127 -6.91 3.40 10.69
N THR A 128 -6.71 2.56 11.71
CA THR A 128 -6.12 2.93 13.00
C THR A 128 -4.59 2.92 13.01
N GLY A 129 -3.97 2.50 11.90
CA GLY A 129 -2.51 2.46 11.76
C GLY A 129 -1.87 1.13 12.17
N SER A 130 -2.66 0.08 12.38
CA SER A 130 -2.14 -1.27 12.66
C SER A 130 -2.06 -2.12 11.38
N PRO A 131 -0.95 -2.83 11.14
CA PRO A 131 -0.89 -3.81 10.07
C PRO A 131 -1.79 -5.01 10.39
N VAL A 132 -2.20 -5.73 9.34
CA VAL A 132 -3.06 -6.90 9.46
C VAL A 132 -2.65 -7.97 8.46
N THR A 133 -2.74 -9.23 8.87
CA THR A 133 -2.64 -10.37 7.95
C THR A 133 -4.03 -10.94 7.68
N VAL A 134 -4.47 -10.94 6.43
CA VAL A 134 -5.75 -11.55 6.01
C VAL A 134 -5.47 -12.96 5.49
N LEU A 135 -6.29 -13.91 5.94
CA LEU A 135 -6.24 -15.32 5.58
C LEU A 135 -7.51 -15.65 4.81
N THR A 136 -7.40 -16.01 3.55
CA THR A 136 -8.56 -16.38 2.73
C THR A 136 -8.35 -17.75 2.09
N VAL A 137 -9.31 -18.66 2.23
CA VAL A 137 -9.27 -19.97 1.58
C VAL A 137 -9.51 -19.80 0.08
N VAL A 138 -8.55 -20.22 -0.74
CA VAL A 138 -8.61 -20.11 -2.22
C VAL A 138 -8.90 -21.44 -2.89
N ASP A 139 -8.61 -22.56 -2.23
CA ASP A 139 -8.99 -23.90 -2.66
C ASP A 139 -9.11 -24.82 -1.44
N SER A 140 -9.92 -25.86 -1.55
CA SER A 140 -10.13 -26.82 -0.46
C SER A 140 -10.64 -28.14 -0.98
N THR A 141 -9.99 -29.23 -0.59
CA THR A 141 -10.48 -30.59 -0.85
C THR A 141 -11.47 -31.08 0.23
N THR A 142 -11.75 -30.24 1.22
CA THR A 142 -12.61 -30.55 2.38
C THR A 142 -13.82 -29.61 2.42
N PRO A 143 -15.06 -30.09 2.22
CA PRO A 143 -16.26 -29.25 2.19
C PRO A 143 -16.52 -28.44 3.48
N GLU A 144 -15.99 -28.87 4.62
CA GLU A 144 -16.10 -28.16 5.90
C GLU A 144 -15.35 -26.83 5.95
N VAL A 145 -14.45 -26.58 4.99
CA VAL A 145 -13.67 -25.34 4.88
C VAL A 145 -13.90 -24.78 3.46
N PRO A 146 -14.96 -23.98 3.24
CA PRO A 146 -15.32 -23.51 1.92
C PRO A 146 -14.34 -22.46 1.39
N VAL A 147 -14.23 -22.36 0.06
CA VAL A 147 -13.54 -21.26 -0.61
C VAL A 147 -14.16 -19.92 -0.20
N GLY A 148 -13.32 -18.94 0.09
CA GLY A 148 -13.69 -17.63 0.58
C GLY A 148 -13.81 -17.52 2.10
N ALA A 149 -13.77 -18.63 2.86
CA ALA A 149 -13.67 -18.58 4.32
C ALA A 149 -12.47 -17.70 4.72
N ARG A 150 -12.68 -16.83 5.72
CA ARG A 150 -11.77 -15.73 6.02
C ARG A 150 -11.56 -15.51 7.51
N SER A 151 -10.31 -15.28 7.87
CA SER A 151 -9.88 -14.80 9.18
C SER A 151 -8.85 -13.69 9.00
N TYR A 152 -8.56 -12.96 10.08
CA TYR A 152 -7.46 -12.01 10.09
C TYR A 152 -6.65 -12.10 11.39
N VAL A 153 -5.39 -11.68 11.32
CA VAL A 153 -4.45 -11.61 12.44
C VAL A 153 -3.93 -10.18 12.54
N ALA A 154 -4.21 -9.50 13.66
CA ALA A 154 -3.66 -8.18 13.97
C ALA A 154 -2.35 -8.30 14.78
N ASP A 155 -1.81 -7.19 15.28
CA ASP A 155 -0.53 -7.11 16.02
C ASP A 155 -0.43 -8.04 17.25
N ASP A 156 -1.55 -8.45 17.84
CA ASP A 156 -1.55 -9.37 18.98
C ASP A 156 -1.32 -10.84 18.60
N GLY A 157 -1.20 -11.13 17.30
CA GLY A 157 -0.93 -12.45 16.75
C GLY A 157 -2.11 -13.43 16.84
N ARG A 158 -3.30 -12.97 17.26
CA ARG A 158 -4.45 -13.86 17.45
C ARG A 158 -5.37 -13.86 16.24
N PRO A 159 -5.72 -15.04 15.69
CA PRO A 159 -6.69 -15.11 14.61
C PRO A 159 -8.09 -14.75 15.09
N ARG A 160 -8.79 -13.97 14.28
CA ARG A 160 -10.17 -13.54 14.48
C ARG A 160 -10.97 -13.84 13.23
N GLY A 161 -12.23 -14.25 13.42
CA GLY A 161 -13.19 -14.33 12.33
C GLY A 161 -13.61 -12.94 11.84
N VAL A 162 -14.30 -12.91 10.72
CA VAL A 162 -14.85 -11.70 10.10
C VAL A 162 -16.37 -11.82 9.95
N ALA A 163 -17.04 -10.71 9.63
CA ALA A 163 -18.46 -10.74 9.29
C ALA A 163 -18.70 -11.44 7.94
N ASP A 164 -19.93 -11.90 7.72
CA ASP A 164 -20.46 -12.48 6.47
C ASP A 164 -19.77 -13.75 5.95
N ARG A 165 -18.72 -14.26 6.62
CA ARG A 165 -17.96 -15.43 6.17
C ARG A 165 -17.60 -16.37 7.30
N ASP A 166 -17.47 -17.65 6.94
CA ASP A 166 -16.96 -18.66 7.86
C ASP A 166 -15.50 -18.35 8.24
N PRO A 167 -15.12 -18.48 9.52
CA PRO A 167 -13.75 -18.31 9.95
C PRO A 167 -12.88 -19.47 9.46
N VAL A 168 -11.63 -19.18 9.13
CA VAL A 168 -10.62 -20.22 8.88
C VAL A 168 -10.40 -21.02 10.17
N PRO A 169 -10.48 -22.37 10.15
CA PRO A 169 -10.30 -23.18 11.36
C PRO A 169 -8.92 -22.99 11.99
N THR A 170 -8.84 -23.00 13.32
CA THR A 170 -7.60 -22.73 14.05
C THR A 170 -6.46 -23.67 13.66
N GLY A 171 -6.72 -24.95 13.43
CA GLY A 171 -5.68 -25.89 12.99
C GLY A 171 -5.07 -25.56 11.63
N VAL A 172 -5.87 -24.96 10.72
CA VAL A 172 -5.38 -24.49 9.42
C VAL A 172 -4.56 -23.20 9.59
N VAL A 173 -5.01 -22.28 10.46
CA VAL A 173 -4.24 -21.08 10.79
C VAL A 173 -2.89 -21.43 11.43
N ASP A 174 -2.88 -22.35 12.40
CA ASP A 174 -1.67 -22.81 13.09
C ASP A 174 -0.68 -23.45 12.09
N GLY A 175 -1.18 -24.18 11.09
CA GLY A 175 -0.36 -24.74 10.02
C GLY A 175 0.26 -23.68 9.10
N ALA A 176 -0.30 -22.47 9.04
CA ALA A 176 0.22 -21.34 8.26
C ALA A 176 0.98 -20.30 9.10
N ASP A 177 1.20 -20.52 10.40
CA ASP A 177 1.74 -19.52 11.35
C ASP A 177 3.10 -18.93 10.93
N ALA A 178 3.99 -19.77 10.39
CA ALA A 178 5.28 -19.32 9.89
C ALA A 178 5.13 -18.34 8.70
N THR A 179 4.17 -18.62 7.81
CA THR A 179 3.86 -17.76 6.66
C THR A 179 3.19 -16.47 7.12
N VAL A 180 2.23 -16.55 8.05
CA VAL A 180 1.58 -15.38 8.68
C VAL A 180 2.63 -14.46 9.27
N SER A 181 3.55 -15.00 10.08
CA SER A 181 4.66 -14.24 10.68
C SER A 181 5.61 -13.64 9.65
N ALA A 182 5.84 -14.31 8.52
CA ALA A 182 6.74 -13.84 7.48
C ALA A 182 6.18 -12.68 6.64
N VAL A 183 4.85 -12.59 6.50
CA VAL A 183 4.17 -11.52 5.74
C VAL A 183 3.58 -10.42 6.62
N HIS A 184 3.32 -10.66 7.90
CA HIS A 184 2.71 -9.65 8.78
C HIS A 184 3.53 -8.35 8.82
N GLY A 185 2.85 -7.20 8.74
CA GLY A 185 3.50 -5.89 8.67
C GLY A 185 4.34 -5.69 7.41
N ARG A 186 4.00 -6.37 6.31
CA ARG A 186 4.63 -6.21 4.99
C ARG A 186 3.57 -6.33 3.91
N GLU A 187 3.55 -5.41 2.96
CA GLU A 187 2.64 -5.47 1.80
C GLU A 187 3.06 -6.61 0.85
N LYS A 188 2.70 -7.85 1.24
CA LYS A 188 3.14 -9.09 0.61
C LYS A 188 2.08 -10.17 0.78
N ALA A 189 1.85 -10.94 -0.28
CA ALA A 189 0.99 -12.11 -0.22
C ALA A 189 1.65 -13.35 -0.80
N THR A 190 1.15 -14.51 -0.37
CA THR A 190 1.51 -15.82 -0.91
C THR A 190 0.39 -16.82 -0.63
N THR A 191 0.29 -17.85 -1.46
CA THR A 191 -0.55 -19.01 -1.16
C THR A 191 0.26 -20.11 -0.47
N VAL A 192 -0.34 -20.79 0.50
CA VAL A 192 0.25 -21.94 1.21
C VAL A 192 -0.79 -23.05 1.35
N ASP A 193 -0.37 -24.28 1.09
CA ASP A 193 -1.20 -25.46 1.32
C ASP A 193 -1.01 -25.96 2.74
N VAL A 194 -2.11 -26.19 3.44
CA VAL A 194 -2.12 -26.68 4.81
C VAL A 194 -2.90 -27.99 4.88
N GLU A 195 -2.24 -29.02 5.42
CA GLU A 195 -2.88 -30.30 5.70
C GLU A 195 -3.90 -30.16 6.83
N HIS A 196 -5.13 -30.58 6.55
CA HIS A 196 -6.26 -30.58 7.45
C HIS A 196 -6.72 -32.04 7.70
N GLU A 197 -7.48 -32.30 8.77
CA GLU A 197 -7.84 -33.67 9.19
C GLU A 197 -8.50 -34.53 8.10
N ARG A 198 -9.13 -33.90 7.11
CA ARG A 198 -9.93 -34.55 6.05
C ARG A 198 -9.52 -34.16 4.63
N GLY A 199 -8.39 -33.45 4.46
CA GLY A 199 -7.91 -33.01 3.16
C GLY A 199 -6.90 -31.88 3.27
N THR A 200 -6.75 -31.11 2.22
CA THR A 200 -5.78 -30.01 2.10
C THR A 200 -6.55 -28.73 1.82
N VAL A 201 -6.13 -27.64 2.48
CA VAL A 201 -6.71 -26.30 2.33
C VAL A 201 -5.61 -25.36 1.83
N SER A 202 -5.84 -24.72 0.68
CA SER A 202 -4.96 -23.69 0.16
C SER A 202 -5.39 -22.33 0.69
N LEU A 203 -4.50 -21.65 1.42
CA LEU A 203 -4.72 -20.34 2.01
C LEU A 203 -3.91 -19.28 1.27
N LEU A 204 -4.60 -18.25 0.78
CA LEU A 204 -3.97 -16.98 0.47
C LEU A 204 -3.73 -16.21 1.77
N VAL A 205 -2.46 -15.95 2.07
CA VAL A 205 -1.99 -15.22 3.25
C VAL A 205 -1.48 -13.85 2.79
N GLU A 206 -2.18 -12.79 3.15
CA GLU A 206 -1.91 -11.42 2.71
C GLU A 206 -1.53 -10.54 3.90
N GLY A 207 -0.28 -10.10 3.98
CA GLY A 207 0.14 -9.01 4.84
C GLY A 207 -0.26 -7.67 4.22
N LEU A 208 -0.97 -6.85 5.00
CA LEU A 208 -1.43 -5.52 4.61
C LEU A 208 -0.87 -4.49 5.59
N GLU A 209 -0.38 -3.38 5.07
CA GLU A 209 0.16 -2.27 5.87
C GLU A 209 -0.70 -1.01 5.71
N PRO A 210 -0.77 -0.14 6.73
CA PRO A 210 -1.34 1.20 6.57
C PRO A 210 -0.79 1.93 5.34
N VAL A 211 -1.63 2.74 4.70
CA VAL A 211 -1.19 3.54 3.55
C VAL A 211 -0.07 4.48 4.02
N PRO A 212 1.09 4.50 3.34
CA PRO A 212 2.19 5.35 3.75
C PRO A 212 1.79 6.82 3.66
N LYS A 213 2.19 7.61 4.64
CA LYS A 213 1.84 9.03 4.76
C LYS A 213 3.05 9.89 4.41
N LEU A 214 2.84 10.90 3.58
CA LEU A 214 3.87 11.91 3.27
C LEU A 214 3.50 13.21 3.97
N LEU A 215 4.26 13.57 5.00
CA LEU A 215 4.05 14.81 5.76
C LEU A 215 4.97 15.91 5.21
N LEU A 216 4.38 16.92 4.56
CA LEU A 216 5.12 18.06 4.03
C LEU A 216 5.02 19.24 4.98
N VAL A 217 6.16 19.70 5.51
CA VAL A 217 6.23 20.82 6.45
C VAL A 217 6.69 22.07 5.71
N GLY A 218 5.78 23.02 5.51
CA GLY A 218 6.03 24.22 4.73
C GLY A 218 4.77 24.73 4.03
N SER A 219 4.85 25.95 3.52
CA SER A 219 3.76 26.60 2.78
C SER A 219 4.24 27.24 1.47
N GLN A 220 5.44 26.88 1.02
CA GLN A 220 6.10 27.42 -0.16
C GLN A 220 5.62 26.72 -1.44
N PRO A 221 5.79 27.35 -2.62
CA PRO A 221 5.28 26.81 -3.88
C PRO A 221 5.84 25.44 -4.30
N ASP A 222 7.00 25.04 -3.78
CA ASP A 222 7.63 23.74 -4.02
C ASP A 222 6.94 22.58 -3.30
N VAL A 223 6.06 22.85 -2.32
CA VAL A 223 5.17 21.85 -1.71
C VAL A 223 4.21 21.25 -2.75
N HIS A 224 3.72 22.05 -3.71
CA HIS A 224 2.74 21.59 -4.70
C HIS A 224 3.24 20.44 -5.60
N PRO A 225 4.39 20.55 -6.28
CA PRO A 225 4.88 19.44 -7.11
C PRO A 225 5.20 18.19 -6.27
N VAL A 226 5.74 18.36 -5.06
CA VAL A 226 6.06 17.23 -4.16
C VAL A 226 4.79 16.53 -3.70
N GLY A 227 3.77 17.27 -3.26
CA GLY A 227 2.48 16.71 -2.86
C GLY A 227 1.80 15.98 -4.00
N ARG A 228 1.82 16.55 -5.23
CA ARG A 228 1.24 15.88 -6.40
C ARG A 228 1.96 14.57 -6.75
N VAL A 229 3.30 14.56 -6.76
CA VAL A 229 4.07 13.35 -7.05
C VAL A 229 3.89 12.33 -5.93
N GLY A 230 3.85 12.77 -4.66
CA GLY A 230 3.61 11.91 -3.50
C GLY A 230 2.26 11.21 -3.57
N SER A 231 1.19 11.97 -3.83
CA SER A 231 -0.17 11.41 -4.01
C SER A 231 -0.21 10.38 -5.15
N ASN A 232 0.37 10.70 -6.31
CA ASN A 232 0.44 9.77 -7.44
C ASN A 232 1.31 8.52 -7.15
N ALA A 233 2.28 8.62 -6.24
CA ALA A 233 3.12 7.51 -5.81
C ALA A 233 2.43 6.63 -4.75
N GLY A 234 1.22 6.98 -4.30
CA GLY A 234 0.43 6.22 -3.33
C GLY A 234 0.59 6.66 -1.88
N PHE A 235 1.21 7.82 -1.62
CA PHE A 235 1.21 8.41 -0.30
C PHE A 235 -0.09 9.15 0.00
N GLU A 236 -0.58 9.03 1.23
CA GLU A 236 -1.56 9.96 1.78
C GLU A 236 -0.84 11.24 2.21
N VAL A 237 -1.04 12.32 1.46
CA VAL A 237 -0.28 13.57 1.66
C VAL A 237 -0.96 14.45 2.72
N THR A 238 -0.20 14.82 3.74
CA THR A 238 -0.59 15.85 4.72
C THR A 238 0.35 17.04 4.61
N VAL A 239 -0.18 18.26 4.53
CA VAL A 239 0.62 19.49 4.57
C VAL A 239 0.49 20.14 5.94
N HIS A 240 1.59 20.28 6.65
CA HIS A 240 1.69 21.13 7.84
C HIS A 240 2.08 22.55 7.40
N SER A 241 1.06 23.39 7.20
CA SER A 241 1.19 24.77 6.76
C SER A 241 1.65 25.66 7.91
N THR A 242 2.89 26.13 7.83
CA THR A 242 3.46 27.10 8.78
C THR A 242 3.27 28.52 8.23
N ARG A 243 3.00 29.49 9.14
CA ARG A 243 2.90 30.96 8.92
C ARG A 243 2.18 31.42 7.62
N GLY A 244 1.06 32.14 7.75
CA GLY A 244 0.44 32.85 6.62
C GLY A 244 -0.88 32.25 6.10
N ALA A 245 -1.54 31.40 6.88
CA ALA A 245 -2.94 30.96 6.69
C ALA A 245 -3.29 30.43 5.29
N ARG A 246 -2.43 29.57 4.73
CA ARG A 246 -2.81 28.78 3.56
C ARG A 246 -3.68 27.60 3.98
N GLY A 247 -4.81 27.45 3.29
CA GLY A 247 -5.84 26.45 3.58
C GLY A 247 -5.79 25.25 2.63
N PRO A 248 -6.72 24.30 2.79
CA PRO A 248 -6.90 23.17 1.88
C PRO A 248 -6.96 23.55 0.39
N GLU A 249 -7.56 24.70 0.07
CA GLU A 249 -7.68 25.23 -1.29
C GLU A 249 -6.34 25.54 -1.96
N ASP A 250 -5.30 25.81 -1.17
CA ASP A 250 -3.95 26.04 -1.70
C ASP A 250 -3.24 24.73 -2.05
N PHE A 251 -3.61 23.60 -1.42
CA PHE A 251 -2.93 22.32 -1.57
C PHE A 251 -3.88 21.22 -2.09
N PRO A 252 -4.33 21.29 -3.35
CA PRO A 252 -5.36 20.39 -3.89
C PRO A 252 -4.94 18.91 -3.98
N SER A 253 -3.63 18.61 -3.87
CA SER A 253 -3.11 17.24 -3.84
C SER A 253 -2.94 16.69 -2.42
N ALA A 254 -3.18 17.51 -1.38
CA ALA A 254 -3.12 17.07 -0.01
C ALA A 254 -4.48 16.53 0.44
N GLU A 255 -4.48 15.36 1.09
CA GLU A 255 -5.66 14.81 1.75
C GLU A 255 -6.03 15.68 2.96
N ARG A 256 -5.01 16.19 3.67
CA ARG A 256 -5.16 17.02 4.86
C ARG A 256 -4.23 18.21 4.84
N VAL A 257 -4.71 19.33 5.34
CA VAL A 257 -3.89 20.53 5.59
C VAL A 257 -4.08 20.96 7.03
N GLU A 258 -3.02 20.85 7.82
CA GLU A 258 -2.99 21.22 9.22
C GLU A 258 -2.24 22.55 9.36
N THR A 259 -2.84 23.53 10.04
CA THR A 259 -2.20 24.83 10.26
C THR A 259 -1.60 24.89 11.66
N GLY A 260 -0.31 25.19 11.75
CA GLY A 260 0.38 25.17 13.02
C GLY A 260 1.70 25.94 13.05
N ARG A 261 2.34 25.90 14.21
CA ARG A 261 3.74 26.31 14.36
C ARG A 261 4.62 25.12 14.00
N PRO A 262 5.86 25.34 13.52
CA PRO A 262 6.80 24.25 13.28
C PRO A 262 6.98 23.33 14.50
N SER A 263 6.99 23.91 15.71
CA SER A 263 7.09 23.17 16.98
C SER A 263 5.81 22.41 17.40
N THR A 264 4.77 22.39 16.56
CA THR A 264 3.52 21.66 16.80
C THR A 264 3.29 20.59 15.74
N VAL A 265 4.28 20.36 14.87
CA VAL A 265 4.18 19.42 13.74
C VAL A 265 3.92 17.98 14.18
N ALA A 266 4.31 17.59 15.39
CA ALA A 266 4.00 16.28 15.96
C ALA A 266 2.49 15.99 15.98
N GLY A 267 1.64 17.01 16.17
CA GLY A 267 0.19 16.86 16.12
C GLY A 267 -0.38 16.55 14.72
N SER A 268 0.44 16.68 13.67
CA SER A 268 0.10 16.29 12.30
C SER A 268 0.57 14.88 11.93
N VAL A 269 1.23 14.17 12.85
CA VAL A 269 1.66 12.78 12.67
C VAL A 269 0.61 11.86 13.28
N ALA A 270 -0.15 11.14 12.42
CA ALA A 270 -1.20 10.23 12.87
C ALA A 270 -0.69 8.80 13.13
N VAL A 271 0.11 8.27 12.22
CA VAL A 271 0.67 6.90 12.28
C VAL A 271 2.18 7.02 12.09
N PRO A 272 2.96 7.26 13.16
CA PRO A 272 4.37 7.61 13.07
C PRO A 272 5.21 6.64 12.23
N GLU A 273 5.02 5.34 12.45
CA GLU A 273 5.76 4.24 11.81
C GLU A 273 5.62 4.25 10.29
N TYR A 274 4.50 4.78 9.79
CA TYR A 274 4.16 4.87 8.37
C TYR A 274 4.19 6.31 7.84
N THR A 275 4.75 7.27 8.59
CA THR A 275 4.81 8.69 8.21
C THR A 275 6.22 9.12 7.84
N TYR A 276 6.40 9.57 6.60
CA TYR A 276 7.68 10.04 6.05
C TYR A 276 7.61 11.56 5.94
N ALA A 277 8.38 12.27 6.76
CA ALA A 277 8.30 13.72 6.84
C ALA A 277 9.33 14.40 5.92
N VAL A 278 8.93 15.48 5.26
CA VAL A 278 9.81 16.34 4.46
C VAL A 278 9.67 17.79 4.93
N VAL A 279 10.77 18.35 5.41
CA VAL A 279 10.87 19.71 5.93
C VAL A 279 11.40 20.65 4.86
N MET A 280 10.56 21.60 4.45
CA MET A 280 10.81 22.52 3.34
C MET A 280 10.22 23.91 3.61
N THR A 281 10.40 24.44 4.83
CA THR A 281 9.88 25.78 5.17
C THR A 281 10.74 26.92 4.62
N HIS A 282 11.92 26.61 4.05
CA HIS A 282 12.92 27.58 3.58
C HIS A 282 13.37 28.60 4.64
N ASN A 283 13.04 28.39 5.91
CA ASN A 283 13.40 29.25 7.03
C ASN A 283 14.22 28.43 8.03
N LEU A 284 15.45 28.86 8.32
CA LEU A 284 16.38 28.08 9.15
C LEU A 284 15.83 27.79 10.56
N VAL A 285 15.14 28.77 11.15
CA VAL A 285 14.57 28.62 12.50
C VAL A 285 13.38 27.69 12.48
N ASP A 286 12.49 27.83 11.48
CA ASP A 286 11.30 27.00 11.38
C ASP A 286 11.66 25.55 11.03
N ASP A 287 12.62 25.33 10.13
CA ASP A 287 13.14 23.99 9.82
C ASP A 287 13.78 23.35 11.06
N ARG A 288 14.58 24.10 11.84
CA ARG A 288 15.18 23.58 13.08
C ARG A 288 14.11 23.09 14.04
N LEU A 289 13.11 23.93 14.32
CA LEU A 289 12.02 23.59 15.24
C LEU A 289 11.20 22.40 14.76
N ALA A 290 10.92 22.30 13.44
CA ALA A 290 10.21 21.15 12.89
C ALA A 290 11.01 19.86 13.01
N VAL A 291 12.29 19.88 12.65
CA VAL A 291 13.18 18.71 12.73
C VAL A 291 13.35 18.26 14.18
N GLU A 292 13.59 19.20 15.11
CA GLU A 292 13.68 18.89 16.55
C GLU A 292 12.42 18.19 17.04
N THR A 293 11.24 18.77 16.80
CA THR A 293 9.96 18.19 17.23
C THR A 293 9.71 16.82 16.59
N LEU A 294 9.97 16.63 15.29
CA LEU A 294 9.80 15.33 14.63
C LEU A 294 10.72 14.27 15.26
N LEU A 295 11.97 14.62 15.56
CA LEU A 295 12.93 13.66 16.11
C LEU A 295 12.67 13.35 17.58
N SER A 296 12.25 14.32 18.40
CA SER A 296 12.09 14.14 19.85
C SER A 296 10.70 13.69 20.29
N GLU A 297 9.65 14.07 19.55
CA GLU A 297 8.26 13.83 19.96
C GLU A 297 7.58 12.74 19.14
N THR A 298 8.24 12.20 18.10
CA THR A 298 7.64 11.19 17.21
C THR A 298 8.61 10.07 16.85
N ALA A 299 8.03 8.93 16.48
CA ALA A 299 8.75 7.76 15.99
C ALA A 299 8.81 7.68 14.46
N VAL A 300 8.64 8.81 13.74
CA VAL A 300 8.71 8.80 12.27
C VAL A 300 10.03 8.20 11.80
N PRO A 301 10.04 7.26 10.84
CA PRO A 301 11.25 6.60 10.37
C PRO A 301 12.14 7.50 9.51
N TYR A 302 11.59 8.60 8.98
CA TYR A 302 12.26 9.43 7.98
C TYR A 302 11.91 10.91 8.14
N VAL A 303 12.96 11.75 8.13
CA VAL A 303 12.91 13.21 8.10
C VAL A 303 13.83 13.73 7.00
N GLY A 304 13.28 13.98 5.83
CA GLY A 304 13.97 14.65 4.73
C GLY A 304 14.07 16.16 4.98
N VAL A 305 15.24 16.76 4.83
CA VAL A 305 15.44 18.21 4.98
C VAL A 305 15.86 18.82 3.65
N MET A 306 15.06 19.79 3.17
CA MET A 306 15.33 20.52 1.95
C MET A 306 16.46 21.54 2.13
N GLY A 307 17.43 21.49 1.22
CA GLY A 307 18.51 22.47 1.12
C GLY A 307 19.90 21.84 1.07
N PRO A 308 20.95 22.67 0.91
CA PRO A 308 22.32 22.19 0.83
C PRO A 308 22.85 21.70 2.18
N ARG A 309 23.88 20.85 2.17
CA ARG A 309 24.47 20.24 3.39
C ARG A 309 24.90 21.28 4.41
N GLU A 310 25.54 22.36 3.96
CA GLU A 310 26.03 23.43 4.83
C GLU A 310 24.90 24.12 5.60
N ARG A 311 23.68 24.14 5.02
CA ARG A 311 22.49 24.70 5.69
C ARG A 311 22.05 23.80 6.84
N PHE A 312 22.03 22.48 6.62
CA PHE A 312 21.70 21.52 7.67
C PHE A 312 22.75 21.49 8.79
N GLU A 313 24.04 21.59 8.45
CA GLU A 313 25.11 21.67 9.45
C GLU A 313 24.95 22.86 10.39
N ARG A 314 24.52 24.02 9.87
CA ARG A 314 24.20 25.20 10.68
C ARG A 314 22.98 24.98 11.58
N LEU A 315 21.94 24.35 11.05
CA LEU A 315 20.75 23.98 11.82
C LEU A 315 21.12 23.06 12.99
N ARG A 316 21.93 22.04 12.70
CA ARG A 316 22.41 21.07 13.69
C ARG A 316 23.32 21.70 14.74
N ALA A 317 24.20 22.63 14.35
CA ALA A 317 25.08 23.33 15.29
C ALA A 317 24.32 24.17 16.33
N GLU A 318 23.08 24.54 16.03
CA GLU A 318 22.19 25.30 16.93
C GLU A 318 21.20 24.39 17.69
N SER A 319 21.35 23.06 17.63
CA SER A 319 20.42 22.09 18.20
C SER A 319 21.12 21.03 19.05
N ASP A 320 20.66 20.86 20.28
CA ASP A 320 21.09 19.76 21.15
C ASP A 320 20.31 18.45 20.89
N THR A 321 19.23 18.50 20.10
CA THR A 321 18.34 17.36 19.83
C THR A 321 18.81 16.54 18.63
N ILE A 322 19.51 17.14 17.68
CA ILE A 322 20.00 16.48 16.46
C ILE A 322 21.34 15.81 16.74
N THR A 323 21.28 14.72 17.50
CA THR A 323 22.41 13.85 17.86
C THR A 323 22.85 13.02 16.65
N ASP A 324 24.05 12.40 16.72
CA ASP A 324 24.50 11.47 15.67
C ASP A 324 23.54 10.29 15.49
N GLU A 325 22.95 9.78 16.57
CA GLU A 325 21.94 8.71 16.53
C GLU A 325 20.66 9.15 15.80
N ALA A 326 20.23 10.40 16.00
CA ALA A 326 19.05 10.92 15.33
C ALA A 326 19.25 11.06 13.81
N LEU A 327 20.50 11.13 13.32
CA LEU A 327 20.81 11.26 11.88
C LEU A 327 20.46 10.02 11.08
N ASP A 328 20.36 8.85 11.70
CA ASP A 328 19.95 7.62 11.00
C ASP A 328 18.57 7.78 10.35
N ARG A 329 17.73 8.67 10.88
CA ARG A 329 16.40 9.01 10.35
C ARG A 329 16.39 10.27 9.47
N VAL A 330 17.51 10.98 9.32
CA VAL A 330 17.57 12.30 8.65
C VAL A 330 18.22 12.19 7.28
N ALA A 331 17.48 12.55 6.23
CA ALA A 331 18.02 12.63 4.87
C ALA A 331 18.30 14.10 4.49
N THR A 332 19.57 14.44 4.27
CA THR A 332 20.00 15.81 3.97
C THR A 332 21.25 15.85 3.07
N PRO A 333 21.18 16.46 1.87
CA PRO A 333 19.97 16.98 1.23
C PRO A 333 18.96 15.86 0.99
N VAL A 334 17.67 16.17 1.15
CA VAL A 334 16.59 15.22 0.83
C VAL A 334 16.58 14.85 -0.66
N GLY A 335 16.30 13.58 -0.95
CA GLY A 335 16.05 13.06 -2.28
C GLY A 335 17.22 12.29 -2.92
N LEU A 336 16.89 11.42 -3.87
CA LEU A 336 17.89 10.67 -4.65
C LEU A 336 18.66 11.57 -5.62
N ASP A 337 19.93 11.25 -5.87
CA ASP A 337 20.75 11.95 -6.86
C ASP A 337 20.30 11.62 -8.31
N LEU A 338 19.37 12.42 -8.81
CA LEU A 338 18.86 12.35 -10.18
C LEU A 338 19.49 13.39 -11.12
N GLY A 339 20.33 14.28 -10.60
CA GLY A 339 21.08 15.30 -11.36
C GLY A 339 20.27 16.50 -11.90
N GLY A 340 18.95 16.53 -11.70
CA GLY A 340 18.04 17.58 -12.17
C GLY A 340 17.86 18.74 -11.19
N GLY A 341 17.33 19.87 -11.68
CA GLY A 341 17.09 21.09 -10.91
C GLY A 341 15.73 21.72 -11.14
N GLU A 342 14.92 21.19 -12.06
CA GLU A 342 13.55 21.66 -12.28
C GLU A 342 12.64 21.25 -11.11
N PRO A 343 11.60 22.02 -10.75
CA PRO A 343 10.73 21.69 -9.61
C PRO A 343 10.12 20.29 -9.66
N ALA A 344 9.79 19.79 -10.85
CA ALA A 344 9.29 18.43 -11.03
C ALA A 344 10.38 17.35 -10.83
N GLU A 345 11.62 17.63 -11.23
CA GLU A 345 12.77 16.73 -11.02
C GLU A 345 13.13 16.64 -9.54
N ILE A 346 13.09 17.77 -8.83
CA ILE A 346 13.27 17.83 -7.37
C ILE A 346 12.16 17.02 -6.68
N ALA A 347 10.89 17.22 -7.07
CA ALA A 347 9.79 16.45 -6.50
C ALA A 347 9.94 14.94 -6.74
N LEU A 348 10.35 14.53 -7.94
CA LEU A 348 10.65 13.13 -8.24
C LEU A 348 11.79 12.60 -7.38
N SER A 349 12.87 13.37 -7.20
CA SER A 349 14.01 13.01 -6.35
C SER A 349 13.59 12.77 -4.89
N VAL A 350 12.85 13.71 -4.31
CA VAL A 350 12.34 13.65 -2.92
C VAL A 350 11.40 12.48 -2.72
N VAL A 351 10.37 12.35 -3.56
CA VAL A 351 9.35 11.30 -3.40
C VAL A 351 9.95 9.92 -3.71
N SER A 352 10.90 9.81 -4.64
CA SER A 352 11.58 8.53 -4.91
C SER A 352 12.39 8.04 -3.72
N GLU A 353 13.04 8.95 -2.97
CA GLU A 353 13.76 8.58 -1.75
C GLU A 353 12.78 8.15 -0.65
N ALA A 354 11.74 8.95 -0.37
CA ALA A 354 10.73 8.61 0.62
C ALA A 354 10.06 7.26 0.30
N LEU A 355 9.74 7.00 -0.98
CA LEU A 355 9.17 5.72 -1.43
C LEU A 355 10.17 4.58 -1.31
N ALA A 356 11.46 4.81 -1.56
CA ALA A 356 12.47 3.79 -1.36
C ALA A 356 12.54 3.39 0.13
N VAL A 357 12.60 4.37 1.03
CA VAL A 357 12.62 4.15 2.48
C VAL A 357 11.34 3.44 2.94
N SER A 358 10.17 3.83 2.41
CA SER A 358 8.91 3.16 2.75
C SER A 358 8.82 1.71 2.30
N ASN A 359 9.67 1.29 1.35
CA ASN A 359 9.77 -0.08 0.88
C ASN A 359 10.99 -0.83 1.44
N ASP A 360 11.66 -0.26 2.45
CA ASP A 360 12.92 -0.75 3.02
C ASP A 360 14.02 -0.91 1.95
N ARG A 361 14.24 0.17 1.17
CA ARG A 361 15.20 0.25 0.05
C ARG A 361 15.99 1.55 0.07
N GLU A 362 17.16 1.50 -0.57
CA GLU A 362 18.07 2.64 -0.73
C GLU A 362 17.94 3.38 -2.08
N GLY A 363 17.07 2.94 -3.00
CA GLY A 363 16.89 3.61 -4.31
C GLY A 363 18.02 3.39 -5.34
N ALA A 364 18.85 2.35 -5.17
CA ALA A 364 19.92 2.02 -6.10
C ALA A 364 19.42 1.49 -7.48
N ARG A 365 20.29 1.59 -8.51
CA ARG A 365 19.99 1.05 -9.86
C ARG A 365 19.76 -0.47 -9.82
N LEU A 366 18.60 -0.92 -10.31
CA LEU A 366 18.19 -2.33 -10.34
C LEU A 366 19.22 -3.29 -10.98
N LYS A 367 19.98 -2.86 -11.99
CA LYS A 367 21.02 -3.69 -12.62
C LYS A 367 22.15 -4.14 -11.67
N ARG A 368 22.28 -3.50 -10.50
CA ARG A 368 23.28 -3.84 -9.47
C ARG A 368 22.72 -4.81 -8.42
N ARG A 369 21.41 -5.11 -8.47
CA ARG A 369 20.78 -6.03 -7.55
C ARG A 369 21.03 -7.46 -8.02
N GLU A 370 21.47 -8.30 -7.09
CA GLU A 370 21.54 -9.74 -7.29
C GLU A 370 20.20 -10.37 -6.88
N GLY A 371 19.69 -11.32 -7.67
CA GLY A 371 18.41 -11.97 -7.43
C GLY A 371 17.17 -11.20 -7.93
N PRO A 372 15.97 -11.70 -7.64
CA PRO A 372 14.72 -11.10 -8.12
C PRO A 372 14.45 -9.72 -7.50
N ILE A 373 13.76 -8.85 -8.26
CA ILE A 373 13.39 -7.49 -7.81
C ILE A 373 12.57 -7.54 -6.52
N HIS A 374 11.67 -8.52 -6.38
CA HIS A 374 10.99 -8.77 -5.13
C HIS A 374 11.07 -10.25 -4.76
N ALA A 375 11.47 -10.50 -3.51
CA ALA A 375 11.74 -11.82 -2.97
C ALA A 375 10.45 -12.65 -2.91
N ARG A 376 10.46 -13.82 -3.55
CA ARG A 376 9.42 -14.85 -3.33
C ARG A 376 9.61 -15.42 -1.93
N LEU A 377 8.53 -15.67 -1.19
CA LEU A 377 8.62 -16.61 -0.08
C LEU A 377 8.78 -17.98 -0.73
N GLU A 378 9.81 -18.72 -0.33
CA GLU A 378 9.88 -20.13 -0.71
C GLU A 378 8.78 -20.84 0.07
N THR A 379 7.72 -21.26 -0.63
CA THR A 379 6.74 -22.18 -0.09
C THR A 379 7.48 -23.49 0.17
N GLN A 380 7.59 -23.89 1.45
CA GLN A 380 8.23 -25.16 1.84
C GLN A 380 7.31 -26.34 1.58
#